data_AF-A0A820EQL9-F1
#
_entry.id   AF-A0A820EQL9-F1
#
_cell.length_a   1.000
_cell.length_b   1.000
_cell.length_c   1.000
_cell.angle_alpha   90.00
_cell.angle_beta   90.00
_cell.angle_gamma   90.00
#
_symmetry.space_group_name_H-M   'P 1'
#
loop_
_entity.id
_entity.type
_entity.pdbx_description
1 polymer ?
#
loop_
_entity_poly.entity_id
_entity_poly.type
_entity_poly.pdbx_seq_one_letter_code
_entity_poly.pdbx_strand_id
1 'polypeptide(L)'
;EQKIIQMTQRSYNVSSIYFDLQRLLHDKFASSENLACFDINDDVHQCTVPGMSGSCQIIDDLIKHKFYRRLCLYNTRESASIHIYDSGNFAMMTIKCNRMLCNGPLTIAAVRKVLQHHNITDINGRLTGNSLQIYLTHYLFILMVFLSFLIKLEMTVKVI
;
A
#
# COMPACT_ATOMS: atom_id res chain seq x y z
N GLU A 1 -3.66 -6.48 -21.08
CA GLU A 1 -4.12 -5.08 -21.10
C GLU A 1 -5.29 -4.75 -20.17
N GLN A 2 -6.30 -5.63 -20.00
CA GLN A 2 -7.46 -5.34 -19.12
C GLN A 2 -7.13 -5.06 -17.63
N LYS A 3 -6.04 -5.61 -17.09
CA LYS A 3 -5.59 -5.31 -15.70
C LYS A 3 -5.09 -3.87 -15.49
N ILE A 4 -4.60 -3.21 -16.55
CA ILE A 4 -4.17 -1.81 -16.48
C ILE A 4 -5.40 -0.88 -16.49
N ILE A 5 -6.47 -1.28 -17.18
CA ILE A 5 -7.72 -0.53 -17.31
C ILE A 5 -8.53 -0.53 -16.00
N GLN A 6 -8.42 -1.59 -15.18
CA GLN A 6 -9.09 -1.63 -13.85
C GLN A 6 -8.48 -0.66 -12.82
N MET A 7 -7.23 -0.20 -13.00
CA MET A 7 -6.63 0.81 -12.12
C MET A 7 -7.07 2.24 -12.46
N THR A 8 -7.61 2.48 -13.66
CA THR A 8 -7.97 3.83 -14.16
C THR A 8 -9.46 4.17 -14.09
N GLN A 9 -10.35 3.22 -13.75
CA GLN A 9 -11.82 3.41 -13.79
C GLN A 9 -12.50 3.55 -12.43
N ARG A 10 -11.84 4.13 -11.42
CA ARG A 10 -12.55 4.56 -10.20
C ARG A 10 -12.54 6.08 -10.12
N SER A 11 -13.72 6.69 -10.16
CA SER A 11 -13.88 8.12 -9.96
C SER A 11 -13.67 8.45 -8.49
N TYR A 12 -12.41 8.66 -8.12
CA TYR A 12 -12.05 9.16 -6.79
C TYR A 12 -12.12 10.68 -6.77
N ASN A 13 -12.58 11.27 -5.66
CA ASN A 13 -12.40 12.69 -5.41
C ASN A 13 -10.94 12.93 -4.96
N VAL A 14 -10.04 12.97 -5.94
CA VAL A 14 -8.58 13.09 -5.74
C VAL A 14 -8.24 14.31 -4.88
N SER A 15 -8.96 15.42 -5.05
CA SER A 15 -8.75 16.65 -4.28
C SER A 15 -9.03 16.45 -2.79
N SER A 16 -10.12 15.76 -2.43
CA SER A 16 -10.45 15.48 -1.03
C SER A 16 -9.44 14.53 -0.39
N ILE A 17 -9.05 13.48 -1.09
CA ILE A 17 -8.04 12.52 -0.62
C ILE A 17 -6.70 13.23 -0.39
N TYR A 18 -6.27 14.05 -1.35
CA TYR A 18 -5.02 14.79 -1.25
C TYR A 18 -5.05 15.75 -0.06
N PHE A 19 -6.15 16.46 0.18
CA PHE A 19 -6.29 17.36 1.31
C PHE A 19 -6.16 16.65 2.67
N ASP A 20 -6.85 15.52 2.84
CA ASP A 20 -6.78 14.74 4.07
C ASP A 20 -5.38 14.17 4.32
N LEU A 21 -4.71 13.69 3.26
CA LEU A 21 -3.35 13.17 3.34
C LEU A 21 -2.31 14.27 3.55
N GLN A 22 -2.50 15.44 2.94
CA GLN A 22 -1.58 16.56 3.08
C GLN A 22 -1.45 16.99 4.54
N ARG A 23 -2.55 17.02 5.30
CA ARG A 23 -2.53 17.35 6.74
C ARG A 23 -1.73 16.35 7.59
N LEU A 24 -1.64 15.10 7.15
CA LEU A 24 -0.92 14.05 7.86
C LEU A 24 0.56 14.04 7.50
N LEU A 25 0.88 14.15 6.21
CA LEU A 25 2.19 13.84 5.67
C LEU A 25 3.03 15.08 5.35
N HIS A 26 2.40 16.24 5.23
CA HIS A 26 3.05 17.47 4.84
C HIS A 26 2.95 18.53 5.91
N ASP A 27 4.09 19.14 6.21
CA ASP A 27 4.13 20.40 6.94
C ASP A 27 4.56 21.50 5.96
N LYS A 28 3.68 22.48 5.75
CA LYS A 28 3.91 23.61 4.84
C LYS A 28 4.97 24.58 5.40
N PHE A 29 5.22 24.54 6.71
CA PHE A 29 6.06 25.49 7.42
C PHE A 29 7.31 24.86 8.04
N ALA A 30 7.44 23.54 8.02
CA ALA A 30 8.67 22.90 8.48
C ALA A 30 9.80 23.25 7.50
N SER A 31 10.75 24.08 7.95
CA SER A 31 12.04 24.14 7.28
C SER A 31 12.62 22.72 7.29
N SER A 32 13.18 22.29 6.16
CA SER A 32 13.83 20.98 6.05
C SER A 32 14.91 20.76 7.12
N GLU A 33 15.36 21.85 7.76
CA GLU A 33 16.39 21.96 8.80
C GLU A 33 16.06 21.27 10.13
N ASN A 34 14.80 20.89 10.38
CA ASN A 34 14.40 20.19 11.62
C ASN A 34 13.73 18.83 11.38
N LEU A 35 13.89 18.24 10.19
CA LEU A 35 13.30 16.94 9.92
C LEU A 35 14.02 15.84 10.71
N ALA A 36 13.28 15.07 11.50
CA ALA A 36 13.76 13.86 12.17
C ALA A 36 12.85 12.67 11.84
N CYS A 37 13.44 11.50 11.71
CA CYS A 37 12.79 10.26 11.28
C CYS A 37 13.08 9.17 12.31
N PHE A 38 12.15 8.22 12.50
CA PHE A 38 12.47 6.97 13.18
C PHE A 38 13.29 6.07 12.27
N ASP A 39 14.26 5.32 12.82
CA ASP A 39 14.86 4.18 12.14
C ASP A 39 14.09 2.88 12.43
N ILE A 40 14.66 1.75 12.03
CA ILE A 40 14.05 0.42 12.22
C ILE A 40 13.99 -0.04 13.68
N ASN A 41 14.81 0.56 14.56
CA ASN A 41 14.89 0.26 15.99
C ASN A 41 14.07 1.24 16.84
N ASP A 42 13.26 2.10 16.19
CA ASP A 42 12.52 3.19 16.83
C ASP A 42 13.43 4.32 17.39
N ASP A 43 14.71 4.38 16.99
CA ASP A 43 15.59 5.50 17.34
C ASP A 43 15.33 6.71 16.44
N VAL A 44 15.49 7.90 16.98
CA VAL A 44 15.26 9.16 16.26
C VAL A 44 16.57 9.66 15.65
N HIS A 45 16.57 9.84 14.32
CA HIS A 45 17.70 10.39 13.57
C HIS A 45 17.31 11.68 12.88
N GLN A 46 18.22 12.66 12.88
CA GLN A 46 18.04 13.86 12.07
C GLN A 46 18.26 13.53 10.58
N CYS A 47 17.36 14.03 9.76
CA CYS A 47 17.27 13.77 8.32
C CYS A 47 17.72 14.99 7.51
N THR A 48 18.50 15.86 8.15
CA THR A 48 18.94 17.17 7.67
C THR A 48 20.35 17.07 7.12
N VAL A 49 20.54 17.48 5.86
CA VAL A 49 21.86 17.61 5.25
C VAL A 49 21.96 19.03 4.68
N PRO A 50 23.03 19.79 4.96
CA PRO A 50 23.20 21.14 4.41
C PRO A 50 23.02 21.14 2.89
N GLY A 51 22.09 21.97 2.40
CA GLY A 51 21.81 22.10 0.96
C GLY A 51 20.90 21.01 0.35
N MET A 52 20.38 20.07 1.14
CA MET A 52 19.43 19.05 0.66
C MET A 52 18.16 18.98 1.51
N SER A 53 17.02 18.79 0.86
CA SER A 53 15.78 18.45 1.54
C SER A 53 15.74 16.95 1.89
N GLY A 54 15.34 16.63 3.11
CA GLY A 54 15.11 15.26 3.56
C GLY A 54 13.62 14.88 3.48
N SER A 55 13.34 13.58 3.50
CA SER A 55 12.01 13.03 3.78
C SER A 55 12.12 11.78 4.66
N CYS A 56 11.11 11.51 5.46
CA CYS A 56 10.98 10.25 6.18
C CYS A 56 10.25 9.24 5.28
N GLN A 57 10.74 8.00 5.25
CA GLN A 57 10.02 6.88 4.63
C GLN A 57 9.71 5.80 5.65
N ILE A 58 8.54 5.19 5.51
CA ILE A 58 8.18 3.91 6.13
C ILE A 58 7.61 2.97 5.08
N ILE A 59 8.01 1.70 5.16
CA ILE A 59 7.49 0.60 4.35
C ILE A 59 6.83 -0.41 5.30
N ASP A 60 5.53 -0.62 5.15
CA ASP A 60 4.72 -1.57 5.93
C ASP A 60 4.39 -2.81 5.09
N ASP A 61 4.71 -4.00 5.60
CA ASP A 61 4.25 -5.27 5.05
C ASP A 61 2.81 -5.51 5.53
N LEU A 62 1.85 -5.41 4.61
CA LEU A 62 0.42 -5.45 4.92
C LEU A 62 -0.07 -6.86 5.24
N ILE A 63 0.71 -7.91 4.91
CA ILE A 63 0.35 -9.31 5.19
C ILE A 63 0.94 -9.76 6.51
N LYS A 64 2.22 -9.43 6.75
CA LYS A 64 2.91 -9.79 7.99
C LYS A 64 2.64 -8.81 9.13
N HIS A 65 1.98 -7.68 8.84
CA HIS A 65 1.72 -6.60 9.78
C HIS A 65 2.99 -6.13 10.50
N LYS A 66 4.08 -5.96 9.73
CA LYS A 66 5.39 -5.59 10.25
C LYS A 66 6.02 -4.50 9.39
N PHE A 67 6.68 -3.55 10.05
CA PHE A 67 7.50 -2.56 9.36
C PHE A 67 8.71 -3.25 8.72
N TYR A 68 8.80 -3.13 7.41
CA TYR A 68 9.90 -3.66 6.63
C TYR A 68 11.11 -2.74 6.71
N ARG A 69 10.86 -1.41 6.65
CA ARG A 69 11.94 -0.41 6.63
C ARG A 69 11.44 0.94 7.11
N ARG A 70 12.31 1.66 7.81
CA ARG A 70 12.15 3.08 8.16
C ARG A 70 13.48 3.78 7.97
N LEU A 71 13.48 4.93 7.31
CA LEU A 71 14.73 5.64 7.02
C LEU A 71 14.52 7.10 6.63
N CYS A 72 15.64 7.82 6.68
CA CYS A 72 15.84 9.15 6.12
C CYS A 72 16.21 9.05 4.64
N LEU A 73 15.45 9.69 3.77
CA LEU A 73 15.75 9.84 2.35
C LEU A 73 16.25 11.26 2.09
N TYR A 74 17.40 11.37 1.43
CA TYR A 74 17.97 12.66 0.99
C TYR A 74 17.67 12.84 -0.49
N ASN A 75 16.72 13.70 -0.84
CA ASN A 75 16.37 13.96 -2.24
C ASN A 75 15.87 15.38 -2.41
N THR A 76 16.40 16.08 -3.41
CA THR A 76 16.11 17.50 -3.68
C THR A 76 14.72 17.76 -4.26
N ARG A 77 13.94 16.73 -4.61
CA ARG A 77 12.69 16.88 -5.37
C ARG A 77 11.47 16.10 -4.90
N GLU A 78 11.54 15.33 -3.81
CA GLU A 78 10.42 14.47 -3.44
C GLU A 78 9.43 15.14 -2.48
N SER A 79 8.17 15.17 -2.90
CA SER A 79 7.01 15.51 -2.08
C SER A 79 6.52 14.31 -1.27
N ALA A 80 5.69 14.57 -0.26
CA ALA A 80 4.97 13.51 0.45
C ALA A 80 4.16 12.64 -0.53
N SER A 81 4.26 11.32 -0.39
CA SER A 81 3.62 10.38 -1.31
C SER A 81 3.25 9.08 -0.61
N ILE A 82 2.28 8.36 -1.19
CA ILE A 82 1.84 7.05 -0.71
C ILE A 82 1.77 6.13 -1.91
N HIS A 83 2.44 4.99 -1.81
CA HIS A 83 2.43 3.95 -2.83
C HIS A 83 1.95 2.64 -2.20
N ILE A 84 1.02 1.96 -2.86
CA ILE A 84 0.49 0.68 -2.42
C ILE A 84 0.73 -0.32 -3.53
N TYR A 85 1.39 -1.42 -3.18
CA TYR A 85 1.55 -2.57 -4.06
C TYR A 85 0.80 -3.76 -3.47
N ASP A 86 -0.02 -4.43 -4.28
CA ASP A 86 -0.77 -5.61 -3.86
C ASP A 86 -0.87 -6.63 -5.01
N SER A 87 -0.24 -7.79 -4.83
CA SER A 87 -0.27 -8.92 -5.76
C SER A 87 -1.06 -10.13 -5.24
N GLY A 88 -1.84 -9.99 -4.17
CA GLY A 88 -2.54 -11.11 -3.52
C GLY A 88 -1.70 -11.78 -2.43
N ASN A 89 -0.58 -12.40 -2.80
CA ASN A 89 0.30 -13.11 -1.86
C ASN A 89 1.36 -12.21 -1.22
N PHE A 90 1.48 -10.98 -1.71
CA PHE A 90 2.41 -10.00 -1.22
C PHE A 90 1.78 -8.62 -1.35
N ALA A 91 1.79 -7.86 -0.26
CA ALA A 91 1.20 -6.54 -0.21
C ALA A 91 2.01 -5.63 0.70
N MET A 92 2.33 -4.43 0.21
CA MET A 92 3.14 -3.47 0.94
C MET A 92 2.70 -2.04 0.66
N MET A 93 2.81 -1.20 1.69
CA MET A 93 2.51 0.23 1.63
C MET A 93 3.76 1.02 1.96
N THR A 94 4.14 1.93 1.06
CA THR A 94 5.26 2.85 1.25
C THR A 94 4.70 4.25 1.45
N ILE A 95 5.01 4.87 2.58
CA ILE A 95 4.64 6.25 2.89
C ILE A 95 5.92 7.08 2.94
N LYS A 96 5.96 8.14 2.14
CA LYS A 96 6.98 9.20 2.20
C LYS A 96 6.33 10.48 2.72
N CYS A 97 7.01 11.18 3.61
CA CYS A 97 6.48 12.37 4.24
C CYS A 97 7.62 13.29 4.67
N ASN A 98 7.33 14.58 4.85
CA ASN A 98 8.33 15.59 5.19
C ASN A 98 7.99 16.32 6.50
N ARG A 99 7.18 15.68 7.34
CA ARG A 99 6.85 16.13 8.70
C ARG A 99 7.73 15.40 9.70
N MET A 100 8.12 16.05 10.79
CA MET A 100 8.91 15.42 11.84
C MET A 100 8.21 14.16 12.40
N LEU A 101 8.97 13.07 12.54
CA LEU A 101 8.53 11.76 13.06
C LEU A 101 7.31 11.17 12.33
N CYS A 102 7.12 11.53 11.06
CA CYS A 102 5.96 11.09 10.30
C CYS A 102 6.06 9.64 9.79
N ASN A 103 7.19 8.96 9.98
CA ASN A 103 7.36 7.55 9.59
C ASN A 103 7.13 6.58 10.77
N GLY A 104 6.22 6.92 11.68
CA GLY A 104 5.83 6.10 12.83
C GLY A 104 4.55 5.27 12.61
N PRO A 105 4.22 4.38 13.57
CA PRO A 105 3.04 3.52 13.51
C PRO A 105 1.72 4.31 13.47
N LEU A 106 1.66 5.43 14.18
CA LEU A 106 0.48 6.31 14.20
C LEU A 106 0.19 6.90 12.81
N THR A 107 1.23 7.25 12.05
CA THR A 107 1.04 7.77 10.69
C THR A 107 0.49 6.70 9.77
N ILE A 108 0.99 5.47 9.84
CA ILE A 108 0.43 4.36 9.05
C ILE A 108 -1.05 4.16 9.37
N ALA A 109 -1.41 4.12 10.65
CA ALA A 109 -2.80 3.93 11.06
C ALA A 109 -3.69 5.08 10.53
N ALA A 110 -3.22 6.32 10.62
CA ALA A 110 -3.93 7.49 10.10
C ALA A 110 -4.10 7.44 8.58
N VAL A 111 -3.03 7.11 7.85
CA VAL A 111 -3.06 6.95 6.39
C VAL A 111 -4.03 5.84 5.99
N ARG A 112 -3.96 4.67 6.61
CA ARG A 112 -4.89 3.56 6.38
C ARG A 112 -6.34 4.00 6.59
N LYS A 113 -6.63 4.73 7.66
CA LYS A 113 -7.97 5.24 7.96
C LYS A 113 -8.48 6.17 6.87
N VAL A 114 -7.64 7.08 6.36
CA VAL A 114 -8.01 7.97 5.24
C VAL A 114 -8.26 7.16 3.97
N LEU A 115 -7.37 6.25 3.61
CA LEU A 115 -7.51 5.42 2.42
C LEU A 115 -8.77 4.53 2.47
N GLN A 116 -9.09 3.99 3.64
CA GLN A 116 -10.30 3.22 3.88
C GLN A 116 -11.56 4.11 3.81
N HIS A 117 -11.53 5.31 4.39
CA HIS A 117 -12.64 6.28 4.31
C HIS A 117 -13.00 6.62 2.86
N HIS A 118 -12.00 6.70 1.99
CA HIS A 118 -12.16 6.94 0.56
C HIS A 118 -12.31 5.66 -0.29
N ASN A 119 -12.55 4.50 0.33
CA ASN A 119 -12.73 3.19 -0.31
C ASN A 119 -11.57 2.72 -1.23
N ILE A 120 -10.36 3.26 -1.01
CA ILE A 120 -9.15 2.86 -1.75
C ILE A 120 -8.64 1.52 -1.22
N THR A 121 -8.68 1.34 0.10
CA THR A 121 -8.22 0.13 0.77
C THR A 121 -9.28 -0.53 1.65
N ASP A 122 -9.12 -1.82 1.91
CA ASP A 122 -9.90 -2.56 2.90
C ASP A 122 -9.43 -2.28 4.34
N ILE A 123 -10.01 -2.98 5.32
CA ILE A 123 -9.66 -2.89 6.75
C ILE A 123 -8.19 -3.22 7.04
N ASN A 124 -7.53 -3.97 6.15
CA ASN A 124 -6.14 -4.38 6.27
C ASN A 124 -5.20 -3.44 5.50
N GLY A 125 -5.71 -2.35 4.90
CA GLY A 125 -4.93 -1.43 4.07
C GLY A 125 -4.55 -1.99 2.69
N ARG A 126 -5.17 -3.10 2.27
CA ARG A 126 -4.97 -3.70 0.94
C ARG A 126 -5.90 -3.09 -0.09
N LEU A 127 -5.52 -3.12 -1.36
CA LEU A 127 -6.34 -2.50 -2.42
C LEU A 127 -7.70 -3.21 -2.55
N THR A 128 -8.79 -2.45 -2.52
CA THR A 128 -10.14 -3.00 -2.72
C THR A 128 -10.24 -3.59 -4.13
N GLY A 129 -10.87 -4.75 -4.29
CA GLY A 129 -11.17 -5.37 -5.60
C GLY A 129 -10.14 -6.39 -6.13
N ASN A 130 -8.88 -6.39 -5.67
CA ASN A 130 -7.92 -7.42 -6.10
C ASN A 130 -8.09 -8.74 -5.34
N SER A 131 -8.35 -8.70 -4.02
CA SER A 131 -8.40 -9.92 -3.22
C SER A 131 -9.59 -10.81 -3.62
N LEU A 132 -10.81 -10.31 -3.49
CA LEU A 132 -12.02 -11.13 -3.65
C LEU A 132 -12.18 -11.71 -5.07
N GLN A 133 -11.91 -10.91 -6.11
CA GLN A 133 -12.05 -11.35 -7.49
C GLN A 133 -10.96 -12.36 -7.90
N ILE A 134 -9.74 -12.23 -7.38
CA ILE A 134 -8.66 -13.22 -7.58
C ILE A 134 -9.01 -14.53 -6.87
N TYR A 135 -9.52 -14.48 -5.64
CA TYR A 135 -9.96 -15.70 -4.93
C TYR A 135 -11.10 -16.41 -5.67
N LEU A 136 -12.13 -15.67 -6.11
CA LEU A 136 -13.25 -16.22 -6.88
C LEU A 136 -12.79 -16.85 -8.20
N THR A 137 -11.94 -16.15 -8.97
CA THR A 137 -11.42 -16.70 -10.24
C THR A 137 -10.54 -17.93 -10.01
N HIS A 138 -9.73 -17.95 -8.95
CA HIS A 138 -8.92 -19.11 -8.62
C HIS A 138 -9.77 -20.32 -8.20
N TYR A 139 -10.80 -20.11 -7.38
CA TYR A 139 -11.72 -21.17 -6.96
C TYR A 139 -12.52 -21.73 -8.15
N LEU A 140 -13.03 -20.86 -9.03
CA LEU A 140 -13.73 -21.26 -10.24
C LEU A 140 -12.83 -22.08 -11.18
N PHE A 141 -11.55 -21.71 -11.29
CA PHE A 141 -10.58 -22.47 -12.08
C PHE A 141 -10.36 -23.88 -11.50
N ILE A 142 -10.15 -24.00 -10.18
CA ILE A 142 -9.99 -25.30 -9.51
C ILE A 142 -11.25 -26.16 -9.68
N LEU A 143 -12.43 -25.56 -9.52
CA LEU A 143 -13.71 -26.23 -9.71
C LEU A 143 -13.87 -26.76 -11.15
N MET A 144 -13.53 -25.95 -12.15
CA MET A 144 -13.57 -26.33 -13.56
C MET A 144 -12.63 -27.49 -13.87
N VAL A 145 -11.41 -27.47 -13.32
CA VAL A 145 -10.45 -28.56 -13.44
C VAL A 145 -11.03 -29.84 -12.81
N PHE A 146 -11.56 -29.75 -11.60
CA PHE A 146 -12.13 -30.90 -10.90
C PHE A 146 -13.35 -31.50 -11.64
N LEU A 147 -14.26 -30.66 -12.13
CA LEU A 147 -15.39 -31.07 -12.96
C LEU A 147 -14.94 -31.76 -14.25
N SER A 148 -13.87 -31.28 -14.89
CA SER A 148 -13.33 -31.90 -16.10
C SER A 148 -12.79 -33.32 -15.83
N PHE A 149 -12.18 -33.56 -14.67
CA PHE A 149 -11.75 -34.89 -14.25
C PHE A 149 -12.93 -35.82 -13.93
N LEU A 150 -13.97 -35.33 -13.25
CA LEU A 150 -15.18 -36.12 -12.97
C LEU A 150 -15.89 -36.58 -14.24
N ILE A 151 -16.08 -35.68 -15.22
CA ILE A 151 -16.71 -36.00 -16.51
C ILE A 151 -15.89 -37.08 -17.24
N LYS A 152 -14.55 -36.95 -17.23
CA LYS A 152 -13.66 -37.92 -17.87
C LYS A 152 -13.70 -39.29 -17.18
N LEU A 153 -13.80 -39.32 -15.84
CA LEU A 153 -13.93 -40.56 -15.07
C LEU A 153 -15.25 -41.28 -15.39
N GLU A 154 -16.37 -40.55 -15.43
CA GLU A 154 -17.69 -41.11 -15.74
C GLU A 154 -17.74 -41.72 -17.15
N MET A 155 -17.13 -41.06 -18.14
CA MET A 155 -17.02 -41.63 -19.49
C MET A 155 -16.14 -42.88 -19.55
N THR A 156 -15.14 -43.02 -18.68
CA THR A 156 -14.28 -44.20 -18.64
C THR A 156 -15.01 -45.41 -18.04
N VAL A 157 -15.86 -45.18 -17.03
CA VAL A 157 -16.65 -46.25 -16.38
C VAL A 157 -17.77 -46.78 -17.28
N LYS A 158 -18.32 -45.96 -18.19
CA LYS A 158 -19.37 -46.38 -19.14
C LYS A 158 -18.87 -47.22 -20.34
N VAL A 159 -17.56 -47.38 -20.51
CA VAL A 159 -16.93 -48.08 -21.65
C VAL A 159 -16.47 -49.50 -21.29
N ILE A 160 -16.63 -49.93 -20.03
CA ILE A 160 -16.32 -51.29 -19.52
C ILE A 160 -17.63 -52.05 -19.34
#